data_AF-D8JT30-F1
#
_entry.id   AF-D8JT30-F1
#
_cell.length_a   1.000
_cell.length_b   1.000
_cell.length_c   1.000
_cell.angle_alpha   90.00
_cell.angle_beta   90.00
_cell.angle_gamma   90.00
#
_symmetry.space_group_name_H-M   'P 1'
#
loop_
_entity.id
_entity.type
_entity.pdbx_description
1 polymer ?
#
loop_
_entity_poly.entity_id
_entity_poly.type
_entity_poly.pdbx_seq_one_letter_code
_entity_poly.pdbx_strand_id
1 'polypeptide(L)'
;MGEGSAQAVKDQMIAHLAQIEVRIEEMESCLAQEAPSQIAADLLSLSEEVLQVWILARGQTPTSDAREGFRLLALHRQGARGDPSFNACRETCRELAYHYNLIHGEPEHPHTAGRLRLMIMVAKHLCLFVSGKMRVASLGQFCCASKPLRENMSLE
;
A
#
# COMPACT_ATOMS: atom_id res chain seq x y z
N MET A 1 -15.35 27.03 1.87
CA MET A 1 -14.01 26.43 2.08
C MET A 1 -14.00 24.89 1.96
N GLY A 2 -14.92 24.26 1.21
CA GLY A 2 -15.17 22.81 1.32
C GLY A 2 -14.45 21.90 0.31
N GLU A 3 -14.35 22.29 -0.96
CA GLU A 3 -13.86 21.39 -2.01
C GLU A 3 -12.33 21.40 -2.18
N GLY A 4 -11.69 22.57 -2.02
CA GLY A 4 -10.24 22.69 -2.13
C GLY A 4 -9.46 21.91 -1.06
N SER A 5 -10.02 21.80 0.16
CA SER A 5 -9.43 21.00 1.23
C SER A 5 -9.54 19.49 0.97
N ALA A 6 -10.68 19.02 0.45
CA ALA A 6 -10.87 17.62 0.13
C ALA A 6 -9.97 17.15 -1.03
N GLN A 7 -9.74 18.01 -2.03
CA GLN A 7 -8.82 17.70 -3.12
C GLN A 7 -7.36 17.64 -2.64
N ALA A 8 -6.93 18.59 -1.80
CA ALA A 8 -5.58 18.60 -1.24
C ALA A 8 -5.28 17.31 -0.43
N VAL A 9 -6.26 16.80 0.32
CA VAL A 9 -6.12 15.52 1.03
C VAL A 9 -5.89 14.36 0.07
N LYS A 10 -6.65 14.29 -1.03
CA LYS A 10 -6.49 13.21 -2.03
C LYS A 10 -5.13 13.28 -2.73
N ASP A 11 -4.65 14.49 -3.04
CA ASP A 11 -3.34 14.68 -3.64
C ASP A 11 -2.20 14.30 -2.67
N GLN A 12 -2.35 14.64 -1.39
CA GLN A 12 -1.44 14.18 -0.32
C GLN A 12 -1.43 12.64 -0.22
N MET A 13 -2.59 11.99 -0.34
CA MET A 13 -2.71 10.53 -0.31
C MET A 13 -1.98 9.85 -1.49
N ILE A 14 -2.00 10.44 -2.68
CA ILE A 14 -1.21 9.93 -3.82
C ILE A 14 0.28 10.06 -3.53
N ALA A 15 0.73 11.22 -3.03
CA ALA A 15 2.12 11.42 -2.67
C ALA A 15 2.58 10.42 -1.59
N HIS A 16 1.71 10.13 -0.61
CA HIS A 16 1.98 9.16 0.45
C HIS A 16 2.14 7.74 -0.11
N LEU A 17 1.30 7.32 -1.07
CA LEU A 17 1.48 6.01 -1.75
C LEU A 17 2.82 5.92 -2.49
N ALA A 18 3.22 6.99 -3.20
CA ALA A 18 4.50 7.01 -3.89
C ALA A 18 5.68 6.90 -2.90
N GLN A 19 5.58 7.55 -1.73
CA GLN A 19 6.57 7.42 -0.66
C GLN A 19 6.61 6.01 -0.08
N ILE A 20 5.46 5.36 0.13
CA ILE A 20 5.42 3.96 0.57
C ILE A 20 6.08 3.05 -0.45
N GLU A 21 5.82 3.24 -1.75
CA GLU A 21 6.45 2.45 -2.81
C GLU A 21 7.98 2.56 -2.76
N VAL A 22 8.52 3.78 -2.65
CA VAL A 22 9.96 4.02 -2.49
C VAL A 22 10.52 3.31 -1.25
N ARG A 23 9.84 3.43 -0.10
CA ARG A 23 10.27 2.77 1.14
C ARG A 23 10.32 1.24 1.00
N ILE A 24 9.37 0.64 0.29
CA ILE A 24 9.38 -0.81 0.02
C ILE A 24 10.61 -1.19 -0.84
N GLU A 25 10.97 -0.38 -1.84
CA GLU A 25 12.14 -0.62 -2.70
C GLU A 25 13.47 -0.43 -1.94
N GLU A 26 13.54 0.55 -1.04
CA GLU A 26 14.68 0.76 -0.16
C GLU A 26 14.89 -0.45 0.78
N MET A 27 13.81 -1.00 1.34
CA MET A 27 13.88 -2.20 2.17
C MET A 27 14.40 -3.42 1.40
N GLU A 28 14.03 -3.58 0.13
CA GLU A 28 14.58 -4.63 -0.73
C GLU A 28 16.11 -4.53 -0.86
N SER A 29 16.62 -3.30 -0.97
CA SER A 29 18.05 -3.02 -1.08
C SER A 29 18.80 -3.24 0.23
N CYS A 30 18.12 -3.10 1.38
CA CYS A 30 18.71 -3.18 2.72
C CYS A 30 18.47 -4.53 3.44
N LEU A 31 17.88 -5.53 2.78
CA LEU A 31 17.51 -6.83 3.37
C LEU A 31 18.60 -7.52 4.21
N ALA A 32 19.88 -7.34 3.86
CA ALA A 32 21.00 -7.98 4.55
C ALA A 32 21.51 -7.21 5.79
N GLN A 33 21.01 -6.00 6.04
CA GLN A 33 21.52 -5.09 7.07
C GLN A 33 20.65 -5.07 8.34
N GLU A 34 19.41 -5.55 8.25
CA GLU A 34 18.43 -5.48 9.33
C GLU A 34 17.96 -6.87 9.78
N ALA A 35 17.43 -6.95 11.00
CA ALA A 35 16.89 -8.19 11.53
C ALA A 35 15.62 -8.59 10.75
N PRO A 36 15.46 -9.87 10.32
CA PRO A 36 14.30 -10.30 9.54
C PRO A 36 12.95 -9.95 10.14
N SER A 37 12.79 -10.09 11.46
CA SER A 37 11.54 -9.77 12.16
C SER A 37 11.22 -8.27 12.14
N GLN A 38 12.24 -7.42 12.12
CA GLN A 38 12.07 -5.97 12.01
C GLN A 38 11.59 -5.59 10.61
N ILE A 39 12.26 -6.10 9.57
CA ILE A 39 11.86 -5.91 8.17
C ILE A 39 10.42 -6.38 7.95
N ALA A 40 10.04 -7.55 8.49
CA ALA A 40 8.67 -8.05 8.38
C ALA A 40 7.64 -7.16 9.10
N ALA A 41 7.98 -6.62 10.26
CA ALA A 41 7.11 -5.68 10.99
C ALA A 41 6.92 -4.37 10.22
N ASP A 42 7.99 -3.83 9.64
CA ASP A 42 7.95 -2.61 8.86
C ASP A 42 7.16 -2.79 7.56
N LEU A 43 7.32 -3.93 6.87
CA LEU A 43 6.49 -4.27 5.70
C LEU A 43 5.01 -4.42 6.04
N LEU A 44 4.69 -5.01 7.20
CA LEU A 44 3.31 -5.11 7.67
C LEU A 44 2.73 -3.71 7.94
N SER A 45 3.49 -2.84 8.61
CA SER A 45 3.10 -1.46 8.89
C SER A 45 2.87 -0.67 7.61
N LEU A 46 3.81 -0.72 6.65
CA LEU A 46 3.67 -0.08 5.34
C LEU A 46 2.42 -0.58 4.60
N SER A 47 2.13 -1.88 4.67
CA SER A 47 0.94 -2.46 4.06
C SER A 47 -0.36 -1.96 4.71
N GLU A 48 -0.35 -1.73 6.03
CA GLU A 48 -1.48 -1.05 6.70
C GLU A 48 -1.62 0.40 6.25
N GLU A 49 -0.52 1.14 6.12
CA GLU A 49 -0.53 2.51 5.58
C GLU A 49 -1.13 2.57 4.16
N VAL A 50 -0.81 1.61 3.29
CA VAL A 50 -1.42 1.51 1.95
C VAL A 50 -2.95 1.42 2.03
N LEU A 51 -3.49 0.58 2.92
CA LEU A 51 -4.94 0.47 3.09
C LEU A 51 -5.55 1.69 3.77
N GLN A 52 -4.83 2.34 4.69
CA GLN A 52 -5.25 3.60 5.30
C GLN A 52 -5.40 4.70 4.24
N VAL A 53 -4.48 4.80 3.28
CA VAL A 53 -4.59 5.75 2.18
C VAL A 53 -5.91 5.59 1.43
N TRP A 54 -6.28 4.37 1.04
CA TRP A 54 -7.54 4.11 0.35
C TRP A 54 -8.76 4.58 1.15
N ILE A 55 -8.75 4.35 2.47
CA ILE A 55 -9.85 4.70 3.36
C ILE A 55 -9.91 6.23 3.57
N LEU A 56 -8.78 6.87 3.83
CA LEU A 56 -8.66 8.32 4.04
C LEU A 56 -9.06 9.10 2.78
N ALA A 57 -8.65 8.66 1.60
CA ALA A 57 -8.99 9.29 0.33
C ALA A 57 -10.50 9.27 0.02
N ARG A 58 -11.22 8.33 0.62
CA ARG A 58 -12.69 8.23 0.58
C ARG A 58 -13.38 9.01 1.71
N GLY A 59 -12.64 9.81 2.47
CA GLY A 59 -13.14 10.62 3.57
C GLY A 59 -13.55 9.80 4.80
N GLN A 60 -13.01 8.59 4.96
CA GLN A 60 -13.32 7.73 6.09
C GLN A 60 -12.15 7.70 7.09
N THR A 61 -12.46 7.43 8.36
CA THR A 61 -11.44 7.20 9.39
C THR A 61 -10.99 5.73 9.36
N PRO A 62 -9.70 5.43 9.22
CA PRO A 62 -9.21 4.05 9.28
C PRO A 62 -9.44 3.43 10.65
N THR A 63 -9.89 2.18 10.66
CA THR A 63 -10.10 1.43 11.90
C THR A 63 -8.79 1.18 12.65
N SER A 64 -8.87 1.17 13.97
CA SER A 64 -7.85 0.65 14.88
C SER A 64 -8.10 -0.80 15.32
N ASP A 65 -9.20 -1.40 14.87
CA ASP A 65 -9.55 -2.79 15.20
C ASP A 65 -8.57 -3.78 14.57
N ALA A 66 -8.52 -4.99 15.12
CA ALA A 66 -7.86 -6.13 14.53
C ALA A 66 -8.86 -7.21 14.09
N ARG A 67 -8.49 -7.97 13.06
CA ARG A 67 -9.16 -9.21 12.64
C ARG A 67 -8.12 -10.30 12.54
N GLU A 68 -8.38 -11.44 13.19
CA GLU A 68 -7.43 -12.56 13.25
C GLU A 68 -6.05 -12.14 13.78
N GLY A 69 -6.00 -11.13 14.66
CA GLY A 69 -4.75 -10.57 15.20
C GLY A 69 -4.11 -9.45 14.37
N PHE A 70 -4.64 -9.13 13.19
CA PHE A 70 -4.04 -8.14 12.29
C PHE A 70 -4.98 -6.96 12.03
N ARG A 71 -4.47 -5.74 12.19
CA ARG A 71 -5.17 -4.53 11.77
C ARG A 71 -5.23 -4.41 10.25
N LEU A 72 -4.20 -4.87 9.53
CA LEU A 72 -4.23 -5.04 8.07
C LEU A 72 -5.53 -5.70 7.56
N LEU A 73 -5.96 -6.81 8.18
CA LEU A 73 -7.17 -7.54 7.77
C LEU A 73 -8.46 -6.78 8.10
N ALA A 74 -8.47 -6.01 9.19
CA ALA A 74 -9.59 -5.13 9.55
C ALA A 74 -9.71 -3.95 8.58
N LEU A 75 -8.58 -3.32 8.22
CA LEU A 75 -8.50 -2.26 7.22
C LEU A 75 -8.96 -2.74 5.84
N HIS A 76 -8.53 -3.92 5.40
CA HIS A 76 -9.00 -4.51 4.15
C HIS A 76 -10.53 -4.68 4.16
N ARG A 77 -11.08 -5.27 5.24
CA ARG A 77 -12.52 -5.44 5.41
C ARG A 77 -13.27 -4.11 5.35
N GLN A 78 -12.72 -3.04 5.93
CA GLN A 78 -13.29 -1.70 5.83
C GLN A 78 -13.23 -1.18 4.39
N GLY A 79 -12.05 -1.26 3.76
CA GLY A 79 -11.81 -0.77 2.40
C GLY A 79 -12.72 -1.42 1.34
N ALA A 80 -13.08 -2.69 1.53
CA ALA A 80 -13.99 -3.42 0.63
C ALA A 80 -15.47 -3.03 0.78
N ARG A 81 -15.87 -2.30 1.83
CA ARG A 81 -17.28 -1.90 2.00
C ARG A 81 -17.70 -0.93 0.89
N GLY A 82 -18.75 -1.31 0.17
CA GLY A 82 -19.29 -0.52 -0.95
C GLY A 82 -18.45 -0.57 -2.23
N ASP A 83 -17.36 -1.33 -2.27
CA ASP A 83 -16.56 -1.56 -3.48
C ASP A 83 -16.14 -3.04 -3.58
N PRO A 84 -16.97 -3.91 -4.20
CA PRO A 84 -16.67 -5.34 -4.33
C PRO A 84 -15.35 -5.63 -5.04
N SER A 85 -14.91 -4.78 -5.96
CA SER A 85 -13.67 -4.98 -6.70
C SER A 85 -12.42 -4.82 -5.81
N PHE A 86 -12.54 -4.10 -4.69
CA PHE A 86 -11.46 -3.99 -3.72
C PHE A 86 -11.20 -5.31 -2.98
N ASN A 87 -12.18 -6.21 -2.89
CA ASN A 87 -11.99 -7.54 -2.29
C ASN A 87 -11.00 -8.43 -3.07
N ALA A 88 -10.59 -8.02 -4.27
CA ALA A 88 -9.55 -8.69 -5.05
C ALA A 88 -8.18 -8.71 -4.35
N CYS A 89 -7.89 -7.78 -3.43
CA CYS A 89 -6.65 -7.79 -2.66
C CYS A 89 -6.75 -8.53 -1.30
N ARG A 90 -7.85 -9.26 -1.05
CA ARG A 90 -8.03 -10.02 0.20
C ARG A 90 -6.89 -11.02 0.41
N GLU A 91 -6.58 -11.83 -0.60
CA GLU A 91 -5.54 -12.86 -0.48
C GLU A 91 -4.15 -12.23 -0.34
N THR A 92 -3.87 -11.12 -1.03
CA THR A 92 -2.65 -10.32 -0.82
C THR A 92 -2.48 -9.92 0.65
N CYS A 93 -3.55 -9.47 1.31
CA CYS A 93 -3.49 -9.10 2.73
C CYS A 93 -3.28 -10.32 3.64
N ARG A 94 -3.89 -11.47 3.32
CA ARG A 94 -3.68 -12.71 4.09
C ARG A 94 -2.28 -13.28 3.92
N GLU A 95 -1.70 -13.15 2.72
CA GLU A 95 -0.34 -13.59 2.43
C GLU A 95 0.71 -12.75 3.16
N LEU A 96 0.50 -11.43 3.29
CA LEU A 96 1.32 -10.56 4.14
C LEU A 96 1.30 -10.99 5.61
N ALA A 97 0.11 -11.23 6.16
CA ALA A 97 -0.05 -11.72 7.53
C ALA A 97 0.61 -13.10 7.73
N TYR A 98 0.52 -13.98 6.74
CA TYR A 98 1.16 -15.29 6.74
C TYR A 98 2.69 -15.18 6.75
N HIS A 99 3.29 -14.38 5.86
CA HIS A 99 4.74 -14.18 5.83
C HIS A 99 5.26 -13.51 7.10
N TYR A 100 4.53 -12.52 7.62
CA TYR A 100 4.84 -11.90 8.91
C TYR A 100 4.93 -12.97 10.01
N ASN A 101 3.92 -13.83 10.16
CA ASN A 101 3.90 -14.87 11.18
C ASN A 101 5.09 -15.84 11.06
N LEU A 102 5.42 -16.26 9.83
CA LEU A 102 6.55 -17.17 9.61
C LEU A 102 7.90 -16.54 9.98
N ILE A 103 8.11 -15.28 9.64
CA ILE A 103 9.39 -14.58 9.86
C ILE A 103 9.51 -14.13 11.33
N HIS A 104 8.40 -13.72 11.94
CA HIS A 104 8.37 -13.33 13.35
C HIS A 104 8.48 -14.54 14.27
N GLY A 105 7.82 -15.66 13.94
CA GLY A 105 7.87 -16.89 14.74
C GLY A 105 9.19 -17.65 14.65
N GLU A 106 9.81 -17.68 13.46
CA GLU A 106 11.06 -18.40 13.22
C GLU A 106 12.04 -17.58 12.34
N PRO A 107 12.63 -16.49 12.86
CA PRO A 107 13.51 -15.63 12.09
C PRO A 107 14.73 -16.34 11.51
N GLU A 108 15.29 -17.31 12.23
CA GLU A 108 16.48 -18.07 11.82
C GLU A 108 16.17 -19.24 10.86
N HIS A 109 14.93 -19.39 10.40
CA HIS A 109 14.57 -20.47 9.48
C HIS A 109 15.38 -20.36 8.16
N PRO A 110 15.89 -21.48 7.58
CA PRO A 110 16.70 -21.46 6.36
C PRO A 110 16.05 -20.80 5.12
N HIS A 111 14.74 -20.57 5.16
CA HIS A 111 13.96 -19.94 4.09
C HIS A 111 13.57 -18.50 4.37
N THR A 112 13.98 -17.90 5.49
CA THR A 112 13.60 -16.54 5.87
C THR A 112 13.95 -15.50 4.80
N ALA A 113 15.14 -15.59 4.20
CA ALA A 113 15.52 -14.68 3.11
C ALA A 113 14.55 -14.74 1.92
N GLY A 114 14.10 -15.95 1.54
CA GLY A 114 13.09 -16.12 0.48
C GLY A 114 11.71 -15.61 0.90
N ARG A 115 11.30 -15.85 2.15
CA ARG A 115 10.03 -15.35 2.71
C ARG A 115 10.00 -13.82 2.75
N LEU A 116 11.11 -13.16 3.08
CA LEU A 116 11.22 -11.71 3.05
C LEU A 116 11.06 -11.14 1.64
N ARG A 117 11.73 -11.72 0.64
CA ARG A 117 11.58 -11.31 -0.77
C ARG A 117 10.13 -11.46 -1.25
N LEU A 118 9.47 -12.56 -0.90
CA LEU A 118 8.05 -12.75 -1.21
C LEU A 118 7.18 -11.69 -0.52
N MET A 119 7.40 -11.43 0.77
CA MET A 119 6.66 -10.42 1.52
C MET A 119 6.81 -9.01 0.93
N ILE A 120 8.01 -8.64 0.46
CA ILE A 120 8.26 -7.39 -0.27
C ILE A 120 7.44 -7.33 -1.56
N MET A 121 7.49 -8.38 -2.38
CA MET A 121 6.72 -8.42 -3.64
C MET A 121 5.22 -8.30 -3.38
N VAL A 122 4.72 -8.93 -2.32
CA VAL A 122 3.29 -8.88 -1.95
C VAL A 122 2.92 -7.47 -1.45
N ALA A 123 3.76 -6.83 -0.63
CA ALA A 123 3.56 -5.44 -0.20
C ALA A 123 3.57 -4.47 -1.40
N LYS A 124 4.52 -4.64 -2.32
CA LYS A 124 4.60 -3.85 -3.57
C LYS A 124 3.36 -4.05 -4.43
N HIS A 125 2.90 -5.29 -4.59
CA HIS A 125 1.65 -5.59 -5.30
C HIS A 125 0.45 -4.89 -4.65
N LEU A 126 0.34 -4.89 -3.31
CA LEU A 126 -0.73 -4.19 -2.61
C LEU A 126 -0.68 -2.67 -2.88
N CYS A 127 0.51 -2.06 -2.82
CA CYS A 127 0.72 -0.64 -3.12
C CYS A 127 0.27 -0.29 -4.55
N LEU A 128 0.71 -1.07 -5.54
CA LEU A 128 0.36 -0.88 -6.95
C LEU A 128 -1.15 -1.09 -7.19
N PHE A 129 -1.75 -2.09 -6.56
CA PHE A 129 -3.19 -2.33 -6.62
C PHE A 129 -3.98 -1.12 -6.10
N VAL A 130 -3.64 -0.60 -4.91
CA VAL A 130 -4.32 0.56 -4.34
C VAL A 130 -4.07 1.83 -5.16
N SER A 131 -2.86 2.04 -5.68
CA SER A 131 -2.56 3.12 -6.63
C SER A 131 -3.46 3.05 -7.88
N GLY A 132 -3.68 1.86 -8.42
CA GLY A 132 -4.63 1.63 -9.52
C GLY A 132 -6.09 1.92 -9.12
N LYS A 133 -6.50 1.51 -7.92
CA LYS A 133 -7.84 1.80 -7.38
C LYS A 133 -8.10 3.29 -7.20
N MET A 134 -7.12 4.02 -6.67
CA MET A 134 -7.19 5.47 -6.50
C MET A 134 -7.36 6.17 -7.86
N ARG A 135 -6.66 5.69 -8.91
CA ARG A 135 -6.81 6.18 -10.29
C ARG A 135 -8.21 5.95 -10.84
N VAL A 136 -8.72 4.71 -10.75
CA VAL A 136 -10.05 4.35 -11.27
C VAL A 136 -11.16 5.13 -10.55
N ALA A 137 -10.99 5.42 -9.27
CA ALA A 137 -11.94 6.18 -8.48
C ALA A 137 -11.79 7.72 -8.62
N SER A 138 -10.86 8.20 -9.46
CA SER A 138 -10.53 9.63 -9.61
C SER A 138 -10.20 10.30 -8.27
N LEU A 139 -9.53 9.58 -7.38
CA LEU A 139 -9.12 10.05 -6.07
C LEU A 139 -7.74 10.69 -6.15
N GLY A 140 -7.73 11.99 -6.48
CA GLY A 140 -6.53 12.83 -6.57
C GLY A 140 -6.07 13.07 -8.01
N GLN A 141 -5.07 13.93 -8.18
CA GLN A 141 -4.50 14.26 -9.49
C GLN A 141 -3.33 13.33 -9.82
N PHE A 142 -3.55 12.48 -10.82
CA PHE A 142 -2.48 11.67 -11.38
C PHE A 142 -1.82 12.46 -12.50
N CYS A 143 -0.55 12.80 -12.33
CA CYS A 143 0.24 13.34 -13.43
C CYS A 143 0.35 12.28 -14.52
N CYS A 144 -0.51 12.38 -15.53
CA CYS A 144 -0.26 11.75 -16.82
C CYS A 144 1.03 12.36 -17.35
N ALA A 145 2.12 11.59 -17.39
CA ALA A 145 3.37 11.97 -18.04
C ALA A 145 3.19 12.36 -19.53
N SER A 146 1.98 12.18 -20.09
CA SER A 146 1.58 12.59 -21.43
C SER A 146 1.05 14.03 -21.55
N LYS A 147 0.93 14.82 -20.46
CA LYS A 147 0.51 16.23 -20.54
C LYS A 147 1.45 17.12 -21.38
N PRO A 148 2.79 17.05 -21.23
CA PRO A 148 3.69 17.92 -22.01
C PRO A 148 3.84 17.49 -23.49
N LEU A 149 3.36 16.30 -23.88
CA LEU A 149 3.44 15.84 -25.28
C LEU A 149 2.37 16.44 -26.19
N ARG A 150 1.25 16.95 -25.65
CA ARG A 150 0.19 17.58 -26.45
C ARG A 150 0.31 19.10 -26.54
N GLU A 151 0.93 19.75 -25.56
CA GLU A 151 1.16 21.20 -25.59
C GLU A 151 2.26 21.60 -26.59
N ASN A 152 3.22 20.70 -26.87
CA ASN A 152 4.25 20.93 -27.89
C ASN A 152 3.81 20.55 -29.33
N MET A 153 2.55 20.21 -29.56
CA MET A 153 2.04 19.81 -30.90
C MET A 153 1.09 20.84 -31.52
N SER A 154 1.16 22.08 -31.03
CA SER A 154 0.49 23.23 -31.64
C SER A 154 1.48 24.40 -31.68
N LEU A 155 2.23 24.46 -32.80
CA LEU A 155 2.68 25.64 -33.54
C LEU A 155 3.96 25.28 -34.31
N GLU A 156 3.78 24.73 -35.52
CA GLU A 156 4.43 25.16 -36.77
C GLU A 156 3.54 24.74 -37.94
#